data_AF-A0A0G1YIE7-F1
#
_entry.id   AF-A0A0G1YIE7-F1
#
_cell.length_a   1.000
_cell.length_b   1.000
_cell.length_c   1.000
_cell.angle_alpha   90.00
_cell.angle_beta   90.00
_cell.angle_gamma   90.00
#
_symmetry.space_group_name_H-M   'P 1'
#
loop_
_entity.id
_entity.type
_entity.pdbx_description
1 polymer ?
#
loop_
_entity_poly.entity_id
_entity_poly.type
_entity_poly.pdbx_seq_one_letter_code
_entity_poly.pdbx_strand_id
1 'polypeptide(L)'
;MTKKQLFWWIILLLLIAALVGGITYAVYYFYYLPNQQPAETENPPAEEGPQTQTFSGEFVTGETPQGWTIVEYKNGQGTTMLTSGVNYTGLTALEVKNPTGDVVFALHAVYGIGGAGGCTNYYRFSDDSTTYYNSILAENSAAGSNPPTIVDLTNSTSSSISLFGLRIRRIAAKLYWDTQSADAATFSAACGMSENTFQFTSPQFVPGTQAAEGDYHFVILTTATSEDLITLDSILNSLTVNP
;
A
#
# COMPACT_ATOMS: atom_id res chain seq x y z
N MET A 1 -36.28 40.00 -57.54
CA MET A 1 -35.68 40.88 -56.52
C MET A 1 -34.48 41.60 -57.14
N THR A 2 -34.39 42.93 -57.06
CA THR A 2 -33.27 43.67 -57.68
C THR A 2 -32.01 43.56 -56.83
N LYS A 3 -30.80 43.64 -57.43
CA LYS A 3 -29.52 43.55 -56.69
C LYS A 3 -29.43 44.54 -55.51
N LYS A 4 -30.03 45.72 -55.66
CA LYS A 4 -30.12 46.74 -54.60
C LYS A 4 -31.04 46.30 -53.45
N GLN A 5 -32.18 45.66 -53.74
CA GLN A 5 -33.02 45.06 -52.69
C GLN A 5 -32.29 43.92 -51.99
N LEU A 6 -31.65 43.01 -52.72
CA LEU A 6 -30.91 41.89 -52.14
C LEU A 6 -29.80 42.37 -51.18
N PHE A 7 -29.09 43.44 -51.53
CA PHE A 7 -28.07 44.05 -50.67
C PHE A 7 -28.65 44.60 -49.36
N TRP A 8 -29.80 45.28 -49.41
CA TRP A 8 -30.49 45.76 -48.21
C TRP A 8 -31.02 44.62 -47.33
N TRP A 9 -31.49 43.52 -47.93
CA TRP A 9 -31.89 42.32 -47.18
C TRP A 9 -30.71 41.65 -46.46
N ILE A 10 -29.53 41.62 -47.07
CA ILE A 10 -28.32 41.07 -46.44
C ILE A 10 -27.89 41.93 -45.24
N ILE A 11 -27.89 43.26 -45.40
CA ILE A 11 -27.56 44.17 -44.28
C ILE A 11 -28.57 44.01 -43.15
N LEU A 12 -29.86 43.93 -43.47
CA LEU A 12 -30.91 43.72 -42.47
C LEU A 12 -30.73 42.40 -41.72
N LEU A 13 -30.40 41.31 -42.41
CA LEU A 13 -30.14 40.01 -41.80
C LEU A 13 -28.89 40.04 -40.89
N LEU A 14 -27.83 40.73 -41.28
CA LEU A 14 -26.63 40.90 -40.45
C LEU A 14 -26.92 41.73 -39.20
N LEU A 15 -27.73 42.78 -39.32
CA LEU A 15 -28.15 43.58 -38.17
C LEU A 15 -29.04 42.77 -37.22
N ILE A 16 -29.95 41.96 -37.73
CA ILE A 16 -30.77 41.05 -36.91
C ILE A 16 -29.88 40.02 -36.22
N ALA A 17 -28.92 39.41 -36.92
CA ALA A 17 -28.00 38.43 -36.35
C ALA A 17 -27.14 39.06 -35.23
N ALA A 18 -26.65 40.29 -35.43
CA ALA A 18 -25.90 41.03 -34.42
C ALA A 18 -26.76 41.36 -33.20
N LEU A 19 -28.03 41.72 -33.42
CA LEU A 19 -28.97 42.06 -32.34
C LEU A 19 -29.35 40.81 -31.52
N VAL A 20 -29.61 39.68 -32.18
CA VAL A 20 -29.85 38.38 -31.54
C VAL A 20 -28.60 37.93 -30.76
N GLY A 21 -27.41 38.02 -31.37
CA GLY A 21 -26.15 37.71 -30.71
C GLY A 21 -25.92 38.56 -29.46
N GLY A 22 -26.15 39.88 -29.55
CA GLY A 22 -26.04 40.80 -28.42
C GLY A 22 -27.02 40.48 -27.28
N ILE A 23 -28.27 40.14 -27.60
CA ILE A 23 -29.26 39.72 -26.60
C ILE A 23 -28.84 38.41 -25.93
N THR A 24 -28.41 37.40 -26.70
CA THR A 24 -27.96 36.12 -26.12
C THR A 24 -26.75 36.30 -25.21
N TYR A 25 -25.80 37.15 -25.58
CA TYR A 25 -24.64 37.47 -24.76
C TYR A 25 -25.04 38.19 -23.47
N ALA A 26 -25.95 39.17 -23.54
CA ALA A 26 -26.45 39.87 -22.37
C ALA A 26 -27.26 38.97 -21.43
N VAL A 27 -28.12 38.09 -21.95
CA VAL A 27 -28.86 37.09 -21.14
C VAL A 27 -27.89 36.13 -20.46
N TYR A 28 -26.88 35.64 -21.18
CA TYR A 28 -25.86 34.77 -20.60
C TYR A 28 -25.09 35.48 -19.46
N TYR A 29 -24.67 36.72 -19.66
CA TYR A 29 -23.83 37.43 -18.70
C TYR A 29 -24.57 38.00 -17.49
N PHE A 30 -25.76 38.56 -17.70
CA PHE A 30 -26.54 39.21 -16.63
C PHE A 30 -27.56 38.28 -15.97
N TYR A 31 -27.93 37.18 -16.62
CA TYR A 31 -28.98 36.29 -16.11
C TYR A 31 -28.49 34.86 -15.86
N TYR A 32 -27.56 34.32 -16.67
CA TYR A 32 -27.10 32.94 -16.50
C TYR A 32 -25.92 32.84 -15.53
N LEU A 33 -24.86 33.63 -15.73
CA LEU A 33 -23.66 33.63 -14.87
C LEU A 33 -23.95 33.95 -13.38
N PRO A 34 -24.72 35.00 -13.03
CA PRO A 34 -25.01 35.31 -11.62
C PRO A 34 -26.06 34.40 -10.98
N ASN A 35 -26.85 33.65 -11.77
CA ASN A 35 -27.81 32.65 -11.27
C ASN A 35 -27.25 31.21 -11.35
N GLN A 36 -25.96 31.05 -11.65
CA GLN A 36 -25.25 29.83 -11.29
C GLN A 36 -25.01 29.84 -9.78
N GLN A 37 -26.09 29.67 -9.02
CA GLN A 37 -25.98 29.06 -7.71
C GLN A 37 -25.27 27.73 -7.98
N PRO A 38 -24.11 27.43 -7.35
CA PRO A 38 -23.56 26.10 -7.46
C PRO A 38 -24.69 25.16 -7.10
N ALA A 39 -25.06 24.27 -8.03
CA ALA A 39 -25.92 23.17 -7.68
C ALA A 39 -25.26 22.57 -6.46
N GLU A 40 -25.95 22.66 -5.32
CA GLU A 40 -25.61 21.88 -4.14
C GLU A 40 -25.65 20.46 -4.68
N THR A 41 -24.48 19.93 -5.01
CA THR A 41 -24.29 18.51 -5.17
C THR A 41 -24.77 17.97 -3.85
N GLU A 42 -26.01 17.51 -3.84
CA GLU A 42 -26.48 16.50 -2.92
C GLU A 42 -25.42 15.42 -3.05
N ASN A 43 -24.44 15.46 -2.15
CA ASN A 43 -23.47 14.40 -2.04
C ASN A 43 -24.36 13.16 -1.93
N PRO A 44 -24.20 12.14 -2.81
CA PRO A 44 -24.76 10.84 -2.48
C PRO A 44 -24.36 10.56 -1.02
N PRO A 45 -25.26 10.00 -0.19
CA PRO A 45 -24.93 9.71 1.20
C PRO A 45 -23.53 9.14 1.20
N ALA A 46 -22.61 9.74 1.95
CA ALA A 46 -21.30 9.15 2.14
C ALA A 46 -21.58 7.69 2.45
N GLU A 47 -21.16 6.78 1.57
CA GLU A 47 -21.21 5.36 1.91
C GLU A 47 -20.56 5.31 3.27
N GLU A 48 -21.35 4.97 4.31
CA GLU A 48 -20.78 4.69 5.60
C GLU A 48 -19.75 3.61 5.30
N GLY A 49 -18.47 3.99 5.37
CA GLY A 49 -17.38 3.06 5.16
C GLY A 49 -17.63 1.83 6.02
N PRO A 50 -17.13 0.65 5.62
CA PRO A 50 -17.39 -0.57 6.34
C PRO A 50 -17.19 -0.34 7.84
N GLN A 51 -18.20 -0.64 8.66
CA GLN A 51 -18.12 -0.41 10.10
C GLN A 51 -16.90 -1.15 10.64
N THR A 52 -15.93 -0.39 11.15
CA THR A 52 -14.72 -0.94 11.75
C THR A 52 -14.93 -1.11 13.25
N GLN A 53 -14.24 -2.09 13.80
CA GLN A 53 -14.08 -2.33 15.22
C GLN A 53 -12.60 -2.23 15.57
N THR A 54 -12.32 -1.57 16.69
CA THR A 54 -10.97 -1.53 17.25
C THR A 54 -10.57 -2.92 17.75
N PHE A 55 -9.46 -3.43 17.23
CA PHE A 55 -8.73 -4.54 17.81
C PHE A 55 -7.73 -4.00 18.83
N SER A 56 -7.80 -4.47 20.07
CA SER A 56 -6.84 -4.12 21.14
C SER A 56 -6.21 -5.40 21.66
N GLY A 57 -5.04 -5.73 21.11
CA GLY A 57 -4.21 -6.86 21.54
C GLY A 57 -3.33 -6.51 22.73
N GLU A 58 -2.44 -7.43 23.10
CA GLU A 58 -1.38 -7.20 24.10
C GLU A 58 -0.23 -6.41 23.48
N PHE A 59 0.16 -6.71 22.24
CA PHE A 59 1.33 -6.10 21.60
C PHE A 59 0.96 -5.02 20.59
N VAL A 60 -0.16 -5.16 19.89
CA VAL A 60 -0.60 -4.22 18.86
C VAL A 60 -2.07 -3.85 19.01
N THR A 61 -2.41 -2.69 18.47
CA THR A 61 -3.78 -2.18 18.34
C THR A 61 -4.02 -1.73 16.90
N GLY A 62 -5.26 -1.75 16.45
CA GLY A 62 -5.64 -1.30 15.11
C GLY A 62 -7.14 -1.43 14.86
N GLU A 63 -7.52 -1.35 13.59
CA GLU A 63 -8.92 -1.39 13.15
C GLU A 63 -9.15 -2.59 12.23
N THR A 64 -10.29 -3.25 12.43
CA THR A 64 -10.71 -4.40 11.61
C THR A 64 -12.17 -4.24 11.20
N PRO A 65 -12.56 -4.58 9.97
CA PRO A 65 -13.98 -4.66 9.62
C PRO A 65 -14.69 -5.78 10.37
N GLN A 66 -16.01 -5.70 10.46
CA GLN A 66 -16.81 -6.76 11.08
C GLN A 66 -16.49 -8.14 10.50
N GLY A 67 -16.29 -9.12 11.39
CA GLY A 67 -15.99 -10.52 11.03
C GLY A 67 -14.51 -10.81 10.77
N TRP A 68 -13.69 -9.80 10.50
CA TRP A 68 -12.23 -9.97 10.47
C TRP A 68 -11.68 -10.08 11.89
N THR A 69 -10.62 -10.86 12.05
CA THR A 69 -10.00 -11.07 13.36
C THR A 69 -8.48 -11.00 13.27
N ILE A 70 -7.87 -10.51 14.35
CA ILE A 70 -6.42 -10.52 14.55
C ILE A 70 -6.14 -11.41 15.75
N VAL A 71 -5.15 -12.30 15.62
CA VAL A 71 -4.73 -13.20 16.69
C VAL A 71 -3.24 -13.01 16.95
N GLU A 72 -2.89 -12.66 18.18
CA GLU A 72 -1.52 -12.59 18.64
C GLU A 72 -1.12 -13.89 19.34
N TYR A 73 0.07 -14.39 19.02
CA TYR A 73 0.70 -15.50 19.69
C TYR A 73 1.98 -15.01 20.35
N LYS A 74 2.29 -15.56 21.51
CA LYS A 74 3.39 -15.08 22.34
C LYS A 74 4.26 -16.20 22.86
N ASN A 75 5.44 -15.79 23.32
CA ASN A 75 6.34 -16.62 24.12
C ASN A 75 6.67 -17.97 23.44
N GLY A 76 6.88 -17.94 22.13
CA GLY A 76 7.28 -19.10 21.33
C GLY A 76 6.12 -19.81 20.63
N GLN A 77 4.89 -19.33 20.80
CA GLN A 77 3.71 -19.88 20.12
C GLN A 77 3.53 -19.27 18.71
N GLY A 78 2.78 -20.00 17.87
CA GLY A 78 2.35 -19.51 16.55
C GLY A 78 3.42 -19.56 15.45
N THR A 79 4.62 -20.07 15.73
CA THR A 79 5.70 -20.20 14.75
C THR A 79 6.47 -21.51 14.95
N THR A 80 6.96 -22.09 13.87
CA THR A 80 7.88 -23.24 13.88
C THR A 80 9.32 -22.84 13.52
N MET A 81 9.60 -21.55 13.39
CA MET A 81 10.87 -21.00 12.92
C MET A 81 11.79 -20.53 14.06
N LEU A 82 11.52 -21.02 15.27
CA LEU A 82 12.29 -20.73 16.46
C LEU A 82 13.20 -21.91 16.82
N THR A 83 14.44 -21.61 17.21
CA THR A 83 15.38 -22.60 17.71
C THR A 83 14.83 -23.30 18.98
N SER A 84 14.81 -24.64 18.99
CA SER A 84 14.26 -25.41 20.12
C SER A 84 15.14 -25.30 21.37
N GLY A 85 14.53 -25.37 22.55
CA GLY A 85 15.26 -25.33 23.84
C GLY A 85 15.63 -23.92 24.30
N VAL A 86 15.27 -22.90 23.52
CA VAL A 86 15.33 -21.49 23.91
C VAL A 86 13.96 -21.07 24.42
N ASN A 87 13.93 -20.33 25.53
CA ASN A 87 12.70 -19.71 26.02
C ASN A 87 12.53 -18.37 25.31
N TYR A 88 11.32 -18.07 24.82
CA TYR A 88 11.02 -16.81 24.16
C TYR A 88 10.02 -16.00 24.97
N THR A 89 10.15 -14.68 24.95
CA THR A 89 9.15 -13.76 25.49
C THR A 89 8.77 -12.71 24.45
N GLY A 90 7.53 -12.21 24.50
CA GLY A 90 7.02 -11.19 23.56
C GLY A 90 6.18 -11.78 22.42
N LEU A 91 5.92 -10.95 21.39
CA LEU A 91 5.11 -11.32 20.23
C LEU A 91 5.87 -12.32 19.36
N THR A 92 5.35 -13.53 19.19
CA THR A 92 6.02 -14.56 18.36
C THR A 92 5.23 -14.96 17.13
N ALA A 93 3.95 -14.60 17.03
CA ALA A 93 3.25 -14.55 15.75
C ALA A 93 2.06 -13.59 15.81
N LEU A 94 1.62 -13.15 14.63
CA LEU A 94 0.38 -12.40 14.45
C LEU A 94 -0.31 -12.93 13.19
N GLU A 95 -1.58 -13.28 13.30
CA GLU A 95 -2.41 -13.69 12.16
C GLU A 95 -3.56 -12.71 11.95
N VAL A 96 -3.87 -12.42 10.69
CA VAL A 96 -5.09 -11.70 10.28
C VAL A 96 -5.97 -12.69 9.51
N LYS A 97 -7.20 -12.90 10.00
CA LYS A 97 -8.15 -13.85 9.40
C LYS A 97 -9.37 -13.14 8.86
N ASN A 98 -9.84 -13.61 7.71
CA ASN A 98 -11.08 -13.14 7.11
C ASN A 98 -12.32 -13.74 7.83
N PRO A 99 -13.55 -13.30 7.49
CA PRO A 99 -14.78 -13.80 8.13
C PRO A 99 -15.05 -15.29 7.96
N THR A 100 -14.40 -15.95 7.00
CA THR A 100 -14.51 -17.40 6.79
C THR A 100 -13.56 -18.20 7.69
N GLY A 101 -12.61 -17.53 8.34
CA GLY A 101 -11.61 -18.11 9.22
C GLY A 101 -10.26 -18.40 8.55
N ASP A 102 -10.11 -18.08 7.26
CA ASP A 102 -8.86 -18.24 6.53
C ASP A 102 -7.83 -17.21 7.02
N VAL A 103 -6.60 -17.67 7.28
CA VAL A 103 -5.46 -16.80 7.61
C VAL A 103 -4.98 -16.14 6.33
N VAL A 104 -5.36 -14.88 6.12
CA VAL A 104 -5.00 -14.11 4.92
C VAL A 104 -3.57 -13.59 5.02
N PHE A 105 -3.13 -13.28 6.23
CA PHE A 105 -1.77 -12.81 6.51
C PHE A 105 -1.26 -13.36 7.84
N ALA A 106 0.03 -13.69 7.89
CA ALA A 106 0.70 -14.09 9.11
C ALA A 106 2.11 -13.48 9.21
N LEU A 107 2.49 -13.12 10.42
CA LEU A 107 3.86 -12.87 10.85
C LEU A 107 4.27 -14.00 11.78
N HIS A 108 5.44 -14.59 11.54
CA HIS A 108 6.02 -15.62 12.39
C HIS A 108 7.41 -15.19 12.83
N ALA A 109 7.66 -15.11 14.14
CA ALA A 109 8.99 -14.82 14.65
C ALA A 109 9.98 -15.88 14.18
N VAL A 110 11.19 -15.40 13.86
CA VAL A 110 12.27 -16.19 13.29
C VAL A 110 13.50 -16.03 14.17
N TYR A 111 14.09 -17.13 14.61
CA TYR A 111 15.31 -17.07 15.41
C TYR A 111 16.26 -18.23 15.17
N GLY A 112 17.54 -17.88 14.93
CA GLY A 112 18.61 -18.84 14.67
C GLY A 112 18.71 -19.25 13.19
N ILE A 113 18.20 -18.43 12.26
CA ILE A 113 18.45 -18.63 10.83
C ILE A 113 19.90 -18.26 10.52
N GLY A 114 20.61 -19.20 9.90
CA GLY A 114 21.89 -18.97 9.22
C GLY A 114 21.76 -19.34 7.74
N GLY A 115 22.57 -18.73 6.89
CA GLY A 115 22.57 -19.01 5.44
C GLY A 115 23.65 -18.21 4.71
N ALA A 116 24.02 -18.69 3.51
CA ALA A 116 24.86 -17.91 2.62
C ALA A 116 24.05 -16.75 2.04
N GLY A 117 24.54 -15.53 2.23
CA GLY A 117 23.92 -14.32 1.70
C GLY A 117 23.94 -14.29 0.17
N GLY A 118 23.04 -13.50 -0.41
CA GLY A 118 22.95 -13.30 -1.84
C GLY A 118 21.52 -12.97 -2.29
N CYS A 119 21.43 -12.16 -3.32
CA CYS A 119 20.18 -11.74 -3.93
C CYS A 119 20.01 -12.48 -5.26
N THR A 120 19.06 -13.41 -5.34
CA THR A 120 18.80 -14.11 -6.61
C THR A 120 17.92 -13.29 -7.55
N ASN A 121 16.94 -12.58 -6.99
CA ASN A 121 16.02 -11.71 -7.71
C ASN A 121 16.14 -10.28 -7.16
N TYR A 122 16.37 -9.32 -8.05
CA TYR A 122 16.35 -7.91 -7.73
C TYR A 122 15.05 -7.30 -8.26
N TYR A 123 14.22 -6.75 -7.37
CA TYR A 123 12.90 -6.21 -7.72
C TYR A 123 13.00 -4.71 -7.98
N ARG A 124 12.97 -4.32 -9.26
CA ARG A 124 13.16 -2.93 -9.67
C ARG A 124 11.82 -2.20 -9.80
N PHE A 125 11.58 -1.23 -8.95
CA PHE A 125 10.45 -0.32 -9.04
C PHE A 125 10.80 0.96 -9.83
N SER A 126 9.82 1.82 -10.10
CA SER A 126 10.03 3.08 -10.83
C SER A 126 10.94 4.09 -10.11
N ASP A 127 10.95 4.04 -8.78
CA ASP A 127 11.74 4.87 -7.86
C ASP A 127 12.86 4.05 -7.18
N ASP A 128 13.44 3.10 -7.91
CA ASP A 128 14.53 2.24 -7.46
C ASP A 128 15.83 2.99 -7.14
N SER A 129 16.66 2.43 -6.26
CA SER A 129 17.95 3.00 -5.87
C SER A 129 19.10 2.35 -6.63
N THR A 130 19.74 3.11 -7.53
CA THR A 130 20.97 2.66 -8.21
C THR A 130 22.09 2.29 -7.23
N THR A 131 22.18 2.99 -6.11
CA THR A 131 23.17 2.70 -5.06
C THR A 131 22.91 1.33 -4.43
N TYR A 132 21.65 1.00 -4.13
CA TYR A 132 21.27 -0.29 -3.58
C TYR A 132 21.51 -1.42 -4.59
N TYR A 133 21.13 -1.23 -5.86
CA TYR A 133 21.44 -2.22 -6.91
C TYR A 133 22.95 -2.53 -7.01
N ASN A 134 23.80 -1.50 -6.93
CA ASN A 134 25.24 -1.67 -6.97
C ASN A 134 25.78 -2.38 -5.71
N SER A 135 25.20 -2.17 -4.53
CA SER A 135 25.59 -2.91 -3.32
C SER A 135 25.25 -4.39 -3.45
N ILE A 136 24.07 -4.72 -4.00
CA ILE A 136 23.67 -6.11 -4.28
C ILE A 136 24.64 -6.79 -5.26
N LEU A 137 25.07 -6.10 -6.32
CA LEU A 137 26.08 -6.65 -7.24
C LEU A 137 27.41 -6.94 -6.54
N ALA A 138 27.86 -6.03 -5.66
CA ALA A 138 29.07 -6.21 -4.89
C ALA A 138 28.96 -7.38 -3.89
N GLU A 139 27.83 -7.48 -3.18
CA GLU A 139 27.55 -8.57 -2.23
C GLU A 139 27.50 -9.93 -2.93
N ASN A 140 26.77 -10.04 -4.04
CA ASN A 140 26.72 -11.29 -4.82
C ASN A 140 28.12 -11.67 -5.31
N SER A 141 28.89 -10.72 -5.85
CA SER A 141 30.26 -10.98 -6.30
C SER A 141 31.17 -11.43 -5.16
N ALA A 142 31.07 -10.81 -3.98
CA ALA A 142 31.84 -11.20 -2.80
C ALA A 142 31.46 -12.59 -2.28
N ALA A 143 30.19 -12.96 -2.41
CA ALA A 143 29.67 -14.29 -2.07
C ALA A 143 29.93 -15.36 -3.16
N GLY A 144 30.59 -15.01 -4.28
CA GLY A 144 30.79 -15.92 -5.41
C GLY A 144 29.50 -16.31 -6.15
N SER A 145 28.45 -15.51 -5.98
CA SER A 145 27.14 -15.70 -6.61
C SER A 145 27.04 -14.96 -7.95
N ASN A 146 26.15 -15.43 -8.83
CA ASN A 146 25.84 -14.73 -10.06
C ASN A 146 25.15 -13.38 -9.78
N PRO A 147 25.19 -12.42 -10.73
CA PRO A 147 24.34 -11.24 -10.68
C PRO A 147 22.85 -11.63 -10.51
N PRO A 148 22.04 -10.82 -9.81
CA PRO A 148 20.63 -11.11 -9.62
C PRO A 148 19.89 -11.05 -10.95
N THR A 149 18.83 -11.86 -11.08
CA THR A 149 17.83 -11.68 -12.13
C THR A 149 17.01 -10.43 -11.82
N ILE A 150 16.92 -9.51 -12.79
CA ILE A 150 16.09 -8.31 -12.62
C ILE A 150 14.63 -8.68 -12.90
N VAL A 151 13.80 -8.46 -11.89
CA VAL A 151 12.33 -8.50 -12.01
C VAL A 151 11.86 -7.05 -12.14
N ASP A 152 11.49 -6.68 -13.36
CA ASP A 152 11.08 -5.30 -13.68
C ASP A 152 9.63 -5.05 -13.26
N LEU A 153 9.45 -4.19 -12.27
CA LEU A 153 8.16 -3.76 -11.71
C LEU A 153 7.90 -2.27 -11.95
N THR A 154 8.68 -1.61 -12.82
CA THR A 154 8.62 -0.17 -13.06
C THR A 154 7.23 0.33 -13.48
N ASN A 155 6.46 -0.50 -14.18
CA ASN A 155 5.10 -0.19 -14.64
C ASN A 155 4.01 -0.94 -13.87
N SER A 156 4.36 -1.61 -12.78
CA SER A 156 3.40 -2.37 -11.99
C SER A 156 2.56 -1.43 -11.10
N THR A 157 1.26 -1.66 -11.05
CA THR A 157 0.39 -1.02 -10.05
C THR A 157 0.52 -1.77 -8.73
N SER A 158 0.90 -1.05 -7.67
CA SER A 158 1.00 -1.59 -6.31
C SER A 158 0.17 -0.77 -5.33
N SER A 159 -0.36 -1.40 -4.29
CA SER A 159 -0.83 -0.68 -3.11
C SER A 159 0.31 -0.44 -2.12
N SER A 160 0.19 0.61 -1.32
CA SER A 160 1.17 1.00 -0.30
C SER A 160 0.65 0.68 1.09
N ILE A 161 1.51 0.10 1.92
CA ILE A 161 1.23 -0.28 3.29
C ILE A 161 2.35 0.26 4.18
N SER A 162 1.99 0.91 5.27
CA SER A 162 2.89 1.30 6.35
C SER A 162 2.61 0.39 7.55
N LEU A 163 3.58 -0.44 7.92
CA LEU A 163 3.41 -1.39 9.03
C LEU A 163 4.63 -1.30 9.94
N PHE A 164 4.43 -0.88 11.19
CA PHE A 164 5.49 -0.83 12.21
C PHE A 164 6.77 -0.10 11.75
N GLY A 165 6.61 0.98 11.00
CA GLY A 165 7.71 1.77 10.45
C GLY A 165 8.28 1.25 9.12
N LEU A 166 7.84 0.09 8.63
CA LEU A 166 8.20 -0.39 7.30
C LEU A 166 7.32 0.22 6.22
N ARG A 167 7.95 0.51 5.08
CA ARG A 167 7.25 0.77 3.82
C ARG A 167 7.12 -0.51 3.03
N ILE A 168 5.90 -0.89 2.72
CA ILE A 168 5.58 -2.12 2.00
C ILE A 168 4.78 -1.76 0.75
N ARG A 169 5.07 -2.46 -0.35
CA ARG A 169 4.29 -2.45 -1.58
C ARG A 169 3.70 -3.84 -1.81
N ARG A 170 2.41 -3.89 -2.11
CA ARG A 170 1.75 -5.14 -2.49
C ARG A 170 1.40 -5.15 -3.96
N ILE A 171 1.78 -6.22 -4.65
CA ILE A 171 1.34 -6.54 -6.02
C ILE A 171 0.71 -7.93 -5.95
N ALA A 172 -0.59 -8.03 -6.26
CA ALA A 172 -1.37 -9.24 -6.04
C ALA A 172 -1.18 -9.78 -4.60
N ALA A 173 -0.88 -11.07 -4.44
CA ALA A 173 -0.58 -11.71 -3.15
C ALA A 173 0.94 -11.79 -2.90
N LYS A 174 1.70 -10.73 -3.21
CA LYS A 174 3.11 -10.62 -2.86
C LYS A 174 3.40 -9.26 -2.24
N LEU A 175 4.12 -9.28 -1.12
CA LEU A 175 4.61 -8.10 -0.44
C LEU A 175 6.09 -7.88 -0.77
N TYR A 176 6.46 -6.63 -0.97
CA TYR A 176 7.82 -6.15 -1.12
C TYR A 176 8.02 -5.09 -0.06
N TRP A 177 9.07 -5.16 0.74
CA TRP A 177 9.32 -4.15 1.77
C TRP A 177 10.64 -3.43 1.52
N ASP A 178 10.67 -2.16 1.91
CA ASP A 178 11.81 -1.28 1.72
C ASP A 178 12.85 -1.53 2.81
N THR A 179 14.09 -1.82 2.43
CA THR A 179 15.20 -1.96 3.38
C THR A 179 15.76 -0.60 3.81
N GLN A 180 15.27 0.50 3.24
CA GLN A 180 15.64 1.86 3.62
C GLN A 180 14.73 2.41 4.73
N SER A 181 15.08 3.59 5.24
CA SER A 181 14.24 4.31 6.20
C SER A 181 12.90 4.72 5.59
N ALA A 182 11.88 4.89 6.46
CA ALA A 182 10.53 5.25 6.05
C ALA A 182 10.45 6.58 5.25
N ASP A 183 11.41 7.48 5.40
CA ASP A 183 11.49 8.78 4.73
C ASP A 183 12.37 8.81 3.46
N ALA A 184 12.94 7.67 3.07
CA ALA A 184 13.82 7.60 1.90
C ALA A 184 13.10 7.99 0.60
N ALA A 185 13.76 8.72 -0.31
CA ALA A 185 13.16 9.14 -1.58
C ALA A 185 13.03 8.01 -2.62
N THR A 186 13.65 6.86 -2.37
CA THR A 186 13.64 5.68 -3.27
C THR A 186 13.02 4.49 -2.55
N PHE A 187 12.75 3.41 -3.29
CA PHE A 187 12.27 2.14 -2.75
C PHE A 187 13.24 1.01 -3.09
N SER A 188 13.89 0.45 -2.07
CA SER A 188 14.86 -0.65 -2.21
C SER A 188 14.22 -1.93 -1.69
N ALA A 189 13.58 -2.66 -2.59
CA ALA A 189 12.87 -3.88 -2.23
C ALA A 189 13.84 -4.93 -1.69
N ALA A 190 13.55 -5.46 -0.50
CA ALA A 190 14.31 -6.53 0.12
C ALA A 190 14.41 -7.76 -0.80
N CYS A 191 15.55 -8.44 -0.74
CA CYS A 191 15.78 -9.67 -1.48
C CYS A 191 16.62 -10.68 -0.68
N GLY A 192 16.80 -11.87 -1.24
CA GLY A 192 17.56 -12.93 -0.58
C GLY A 192 16.85 -13.41 0.70
N MET A 193 17.60 -13.58 1.79
CA MET A 193 17.02 -14.00 3.08
C MET A 193 16.03 -12.98 3.67
N SER A 194 16.18 -11.70 3.31
CA SER A 194 15.31 -10.62 3.74
C SER A 194 14.04 -10.51 2.89
N GLU A 195 13.95 -11.20 1.73
CA GLU A 195 12.80 -11.07 0.82
C GLU A 195 11.45 -11.31 1.52
N ASN A 196 11.39 -12.34 2.37
CA ASN A 196 10.18 -12.74 3.09
C ASN A 196 10.28 -12.54 4.60
N THR A 197 11.21 -11.72 5.08
CA THR A 197 11.46 -11.51 6.51
C THR A 197 11.42 -10.02 6.78
N PHE A 198 10.38 -9.55 7.43
CA PHE A 198 10.32 -8.17 7.91
C PHE A 198 11.25 -8.00 9.11
N GLN A 199 11.87 -6.83 9.17
CA GLN A 199 12.77 -6.45 10.26
C GLN A 199 12.26 -5.18 10.92
N PHE A 200 11.70 -5.31 12.13
CA PHE A 200 11.12 -4.21 12.88
C PHE A 200 11.99 -3.80 14.07
N THR A 201 11.87 -2.55 14.49
CA THR A 201 12.38 -2.12 15.81
C THR A 201 11.36 -2.36 16.92
N SER A 202 10.09 -2.48 16.58
CA SER A 202 8.97 -2.81 17.49
C SER A 202 7.76 -3.19 16.64
N PRO A 203 6.97 -4.23 16.98
CA PRO A 203 7.09 -5.11 18.14
C PRO A 203 8.27 -6.09 18.03
N GLN A 204 8.75 -6.59 19.16
CA GLN A 204 9.91 -7.49 19.26
C GLN A 204 9.65 -8.68 20.18
N PHE A 205 10.48 -9.71 20.05
CA PHE A 205 10.55 -10.84 20.97
C PHE A 205 11.97 -11.00 21.53
N VAL A 206 12.13 -11.69 22.65
CA VAL A 206 13.42 -11.89 23.32
C VAL A 206 13.74 -13.39 23.41
N PRO A 207 14.86 -13.87 22.84
CA PRO A 207 15.33 -15.24 23.00
C PRO A 207 16.19 -15.38 24.27
N GLY A 208 15.60 -15.92 25.32
CA GLY A 208 16.26 -16.18 26.60
C GLY A 208 16.71 -14.88 27.28
N THR A 209 18.03 -14.70 27.41
CA THR A 209 18.65 -13.50 27.98
C THR A 209 19.38 -12.66 26.94
N GLN A 210 19.11 -12.90 25.65
CA GLN A 210 19.75 -12.19 24.55
C GLN A 210 19.06 -10.86 24.24
N ALA A 211 19.58 -10.14 23.25
CA ALA A 211 18.96 -8.92 22.77
C ALA A 211 17.56 -9.21 22.19
N ALA A 212 16.71 -8.19 22.20
CA ALA A 212 15.42 -8.27 21.54
C ALA A 212 15.62 -8.35 20.01
N GLU A 213 14.81 -9.18 19.38
CA GLU A 213 14.83 -9.49 17.96
C GLU A 213 13.55 -8.99 17.30
N GLY A 214 13.70 -8.54 16.05
CA GLY A 214 12.63 -7.95 15.24
C GLY A 214 12.38 -8.66 13.92
N ASP A 215 12.92 -9.87 13.76
CA ASP A 215 12.82 -10.64 12.52
C ASP A 215 11.54 -11.50 12.50
N TYR A 216 10.66 -11.21 11.55
CA TYR A 216 9.42 -11.96 11.33
C TYR A 216 9.27 -12.39 9.89
N HIS A 217 9.17 -13.70 9.66
CA HIS A 217 8.78 -14.23 8.37
C HIS A 217 7.31 -13.91 8.11
N PHE A 218 7.00 -13.29 6.97
CA PHE A 218 5.62 -12.99 6.61
C PHE A 218 5.09 -13.96 5.57
N VAL A 219 3.80 -14.27 5.67
CA VAL A 219 3.07 -15.11 4.73
C VAL A 219 1.77 -14.41 4.36
N ILE A 220 1.41 -14.47 3.08
CA ILE A 220 0.11 -14.00 2.58
C ILE A 220 -0.56 -15.15 1.83
N LEU A 221 -1.87 -15.31 2.04
CA LEU A 221 -2.64 -16.37 1.40
C LEU A 221 -2.71 -16.11 -0.11
N THR A 222 -2.10 -17.00 -0.89
CA THR A 222 -1.99 -16.83 -2.35
C THR A 222 -3.32 -16.95 -3.07
N THR A 223 -4.31 -17.57 -2.44
CA THR A 223 -5.69 -17.70 -2.94
C THR A 223 -6.64 -16.63 -2.39
N ALA A 224 -6.14 -15.66 -1.62
CA ALA A 224 -6.95 -14.54 -1.14
C ALA A 224 -7.56 -13.76 -2.31
N THR A 225 -8.81 -13.35 -2.15
CA THR A 225 -9.51 -12.57 -3.18
C THR A 225 -8.94 -11.15 -3.25
N SER A 226 -9.21 -10.42 -4.34
CA SER A 226 -8.81 -9.01 -4.43
C SER A 226 -9.44 -8.15 -3.33
N GLU A 227 -10.66 -8.50 -2.90
CA GLU A 227 -11.35 -7.83 -1.79
C GLU A 227 -10.65 -8.12 -0.45
N ASP A 228 -10.32 -9.39 -0.17
CA ASP A 228 -9.56 -9.76 1.03
C ASP A 228 -8.23 -8.99 1.12
N LEU A 229 -7.54 -8.84 -0.01
CA LEU A 229 -6.27 -8.15 -0.07
C LEU A 229 -6.40 -6.63 0.13
N ILE A 230 -7.49 -6.01 -0.36
CA ILE A 230 -7.77 -4.59 -0.10
C ILE A 230 -8.09 -4.37 1.37
N THR A 231 -8.90 -5.26 1.96
CA THR A 231 -9.21 -5.22 3.40
C THR A 231 -7.95 -5.44 4.24
N LEU A 232 -7.12 -6.41 3.86
CA LEU A 232 -5.84 -6.67 4.52
C LEU A 232 -4.97 -5.41 4.53
N ASP A 233 -4.82 -4.72 3.40
CA ASP A 233 -4.03 -3.49 3.34
C ASP A 233 -4.53 -2.43 4.32
N SER A 234 -5.85 -2.27 4.44
CA SER A 234 -6.46 -1.35 5.40
C SER A 234 -6.16 -1.76 6.84
N ILE A 235 -6.28 -3.06 7.16
CA ILE A 235 -5.97 -3.59 8.49
C ILE A 235 -4.50 -3.33 8.82
N LEU A 236 -3.57 -3.72 7.95
CA LEU A 236 -2.13 -3.58 8.19
C LEU A 236 -1.71 -2.11 8.36
N ASN A 237 -2.28 -1.19 7.57
CA ASN A 237 -2.03 0.25 7.72
C ASN A 237 -2.54 0.83 9.05
N SER A 238 -3.53 0.19 9.67
CA SER A 238 -4.09 0.65 10.95
C SER A 238 -3.28 0.15 12.16
N LEU A 239 -2.42 -0.86 11.98
CA LEU A 239 -1.72 -1.49 13.09
C LEU A 239 -0.63 -0.58 13.65
N THR A 240 -0.68 -0.41 14.97
CA THR A 240 0.32 0.31 15.76
C THR A 240 0.70 -0.52 16.98
N VAL A 241 1.91 -0.30 17.50
CA VAL A 241 2.38 -1.03 18.68
C VAL A 241 1.75 -0.42 19.93
N ASN A 242 1.32 -1.25 20.86
CA ASN A 242 0.91 -0.79 22.17
C ASN A 242 2.13 -0.26 22.96
N PRO A 243 1.99 0.86 23.68
CA PRO A 243 3.06 1.45 24.49
C PRO A 243 3.45 0.60 25.70
#